data_AF-A0A812G0I4-F1
#
_entry.id   AF-A0A812G0I4-F1
#
_cell.length_a   1.000
_cell.length_b   1.000
_cell.length_c   1.000
_cell.angle_alpha   90.00
_cell.angle_beta   90.00
_cell.angle_gamma   90.00
#
_symmetry.space_group_name_H-M   'P 1'
#
loop_
_entity.id
_entity.type
_entity.pdbx_description
1 polymer ?
#
loop_
_entity_poly.entity_id
_entity_poly.type
_entity_poly.pdbx_seq_one_letter_code
_entity_poly.pdbx_strand_id
1 'polypeptide(L)'
;MTKQLHNLAQEVSDIANAGYTAKDGHKELSKLKEQLISLGDKDVVRELEVTMSKRNRSNFKAACAFLSTCVNDAEKALANAEQGEKHLDLVNHEPQGQLIGFARVSTKGQDLDDQLHKLELAGCSKVFSGKHSGKADVNKAALEELEQYVREGDTVAVTKLDRLGRSTSQVITLIERLQSKGVHVKTLEQGIDTSKQDAMSKAFYQMIMVFAEMERAMIESRMTEGKQAAVRSGKHTEQSVKGGRPKNYTEAQAKEVLELLDKGQSILGISKATGISRQSIYRIKDGK
;
A
#
# COMPACT_ATOMS: atom_id res chain seq x y z
N MET A 1 14.36 29.94 16.86
CA MET A 1 13.36 30.28 17.89
C MET A 1 13.72 29.69 19.26
N THR A 2 13.87 28.37 19.42
CA THR A 2 14.18 27.70 20.71
C THR A 2 15.39 28.30 21.44
N LYS A 3 16.54 28.47 20.77
CA LYS A 3 17.74 29.09 21.37
C LYS A 3 17.53 30.56 21.78
N GLN A 4 16.70 31.30 21.07
CA GLN A 4 16.43 32.72 21.37
C GLN A 4 15.52 32.86 22.60
N LEU A 5 14.49 32.01 22.70
CA LEU A 5 13.61 31.93 23.87
C LEU A 5 14.38 31.52 25.13
N HIS A 6 15.26 30.53 25.02
CA HIS A 6 16.08 30.09 26.14
C HIS A 6 17.05 31.17 26.64
N ASN A 7 17.69 31.89 25.72
CA ASN A 7 18.56 33.02 26.09
C ASN A 7 17.76 34.14 26.77
N LEU A 8 16.54 34.43 26.29
CA LEU A 8 15.65 35.42 26.90
C LEU A 8 15.20 34.99 28.31
N ALA A 9 14.93 33.70 28.51
CA ALA A 9 14.59 33.13 29.82
C ALA A 9 15.72 33.37 30.84
N GLN A 10 16.96 33.10 30.41
CA GLN A 10 18.14 33.30 31.22
C GLN A 10 18.35 34.78 31.56
N GLU A 11 18.23 35.68 30.58
CA GLU A 11 18.36 37.13 30.80
C GLU A 11 17.29 37.66 31.78
N VAL A 12 16.03 37.22 31.66
CA VAL A 12 14.96 37.60 32.60
C VAL A 12 15.24 37.09 34.02
N SER A 13 15.72 35.85 34.15
CA SER A 13 16.11 35.25 35.43
C SER A 13 17.28 36.00 36.07
N ASP A 14 18.31 36.34 35.29
CA ASP A 14 19.46 37.08 35.76
C ASP A 14 19.07 38.47 36.24
N ILE A 15 18.16 39.14 35.52
CA ILE A 15 17.64 40.46 35.91
C ILE A 15 16.75 40.40 37.16
N ALA A 16 15.98 39.33 37.33
CA ALA A 16 15.16 39.12 38.52
C ALA A 16 16.01 38.84 39.78
N ASN A 17 17.13 38.14 39.62
CA ASN A 17 18.01 37.72 40.71
C ASN A 17 19.10 38.74 41.03
N ALA A 18 19.44 39.60 40.07
CA ALA A 18 20.37 40.69 40.31
C ALA A 18 19.75 41.73 41.26
N GLY A 19 20.51 42.12 42.28
CA GLY A 19 20.14 43.15 43.25
C GLY A 19 20.12 44.57 42.69
N TYR A 20 19.56 44.78 41.49
CA TYR A 20 19.54 46.05 40.79
C TYR A 20 18.85 47.15 41.61
N THR A 21 19.39 48.37 41.50
CA THR A 21 18.66 49.56 41.90
C THR A 21 17.47 49.76 40.94
N ALA A 22 16.41 50.44 41.38
CA ALA A 22 15.23 50.66 40.54
C ALA A 22 15.57 51.34 39.20
N LYS A 23 16.59 52.20 39.18
CA LYS A 23 17.02 52.92 37.96
C LYS A 23 17.72 51.99 36.96
N ASP A 24 18.59 51.10 37.44
CA ASP A 24 19.35 50.18 36.60
C ASP A 24 18.47 49.04 36.07
N GLY A 25 17.56 48.54 36.90
CA GLY A 25 16.60 47.50 36.49
C GLY A 25 15.65 47.95 35.37
N HIS A 26 15.20 49.21 35.41
CA HIS A 26 14.38 49.78 34.32
C HIS A 26 15.14 49.89 32.99
N LYS A 27 16.46 50.10 33.03
CA LYS A 27 17.29 50.17 31.83
C LYS A 27 17.42 48.79 31.18
N GLU A 28 17.65 47.76 31.98
CA GLU A 28 17.74 46.38 31.48
C GLU A 28 16.39 45.87 30.95
N LEU A 29 15.28 46.16 31.65
CA LEU A 29 13.93 45.82 31.14
C LEU A 29 13.56 46.56 29.84
N SER A 30 14.11 47.75 29.61
CA SER A 30 13.91 48.47 28.35
C SER A 30 14.64 47.79 27.18
N LYS A 31 15.80 47.17 27.41
CA LYS A 31 16.49 46.37 26.39
C LYS A 31 15.74 45.07 26.08
N LEU A 32 15.26 44.38 27.13
CA LEU A 32 14.41 43.18 26.97
C LEU A 32 13.14 43.49 26.17
N LYS A 33 12.53 44.66 26.41
CA LYS A 33 11.38 45.13 25.63
C LYS A 33 11.69 45.24 24.14
N GLU A 34 12.85 45.79 23.76
CA GLU A 34 13.26 45.87 22.35
C GLU A 34 13.44 44.49 21.72
N GLN A 35 14.01 43.53 22.46
CA GLN A 35 14.12 42.13 22.01
C GLN A 35 12.73 41.48 21.85
N LEU A 36 11.80 41.69 22.79
CA LEU A 36 10.43 41.18 22.71
C LEU A 36 9.65 41.75 21.51
N ILE A 37 9.84 43.03 21.20
CA ILE A 37 9.27 43.66 19.99
C ILE A 37 9.76 42.95 18.73
N SER A 38 11.04 42.57 18.69
CA SER A 38 11.61 41.83 17.55
C SER A 38 11.05 40.40 17.40
N LEU A 39 10.54 39.81 18.49
CA LEU A 39 9.92 38.48 18.53
C LEU A 39 8.42 38.50 18.16
N GLY A 40 7.80 39.68 18.08
CA GLY A 40 6.47 39.88 17.49
C GLY A 40 5.27 39.77 18.44
N ASP A 41 5.48 39.53 19.74
CA ASP A 41 4.39 39.41 20.71
C ASP A 41 3.98 40.79 21.29
N LYS A 42 3.01 41.41 20.62
CA LYS A 42 2.55 42.77 20.96
C LYS A 42 1.81 42.86 22.30
N ASP A 43 1.22 41.77 22.76
CA ASP A 43 0.42 41.76 23.99
C ASP A 43 1.32 41.73 25.22
N VAL A 44 2.38 40.89 25.20
CA VAL A 44 3.41 40.86 26.25
C VAL A 44 4.13 42.20 26.36
N VAL A 45 4.47 42.84 25.23
CA VAL A 45 5.11 44.16 25.22
C VAL A 45 4.21 45.22 25.85
N ARG A 46 2.91 45.22 25.51
CA ARG A 46 1.94 46.18 26.04
C ARG A 46 1.74 46.02 27.54
N GLU A 47 1.64 44.79 28.03
CA GLU A 47 1.45 44.50 29.45
C GLU A 47 2.71 44.82 30.29
N LEU A 48 3.89 44.63 29.70
CA LEU A 48 5.16 45.06 30.29
C LEU A 48 5.23 46.58 30.42
N GLU A 49 4.82 47.34 29.39
CA GLU A 49 4.75 48.81 29.43
C GLU A 49 3.81 49.31 30.53
N VAL A 50 2.63 48.71 30.65
CA VAL A 50 1.63 49.06 31.67
C VAL A 50 2.20 48.81 33.06
N THR A 51 2.76 47.63 33.29
CA THR A 51 3.39 47.26 34.58
C THR A 51 4.55 48.19 34.91
N MET A 52 5.28 48.67 33.90
CA MET A 52 6.45 49.55 34.05
C MET A 52 6.13 51.05 34.09
N SER A 53 4.85 51.44 34.05
CA SER A 53 4.42 52.85 34.03
C SER A 53 4.98 53.68 35.19
N LYS A 54 5.14 53.09 36.40
CA LYS A 54 5.76 53.75 37.56
C LYS A 54 7.13 53.13 37.86
N ARG A 55 8.16 53.97 37.94
CA ARG A 55 9.55 53.54 38.21
C ARG A 55 9.82 53.25 39.68
N ASN A 56 9.32 52.11 40.17
CA ASN A 56 9.52 51.68 41.55
C ASN A 56 9.88 50.18 41.63
N ARG A 57 10.40 49.77 42.79
CA ARG A 57 10.88 48.39 43.02
C ARG A 57 9.76 47.33 42.97
N SER A 58 8.53 47.69 43.32
CA SER A 58 7.38 46.78 43.29
C SER A 58 6.98 46.46 41.85
N ASN A 59 6.88 47.48 41.02
CA ASN A 59 6.59 47.37 39.60
C ASN A 59 7.70 46.62 38.86
N PHE A 60 8.98 46.85 39.22
CA PHE A 60 10.10 46.09 38.69
C PHE A 60 9.98 44.59 39.00
N LYS A 61 9.71 44.22 40.26
CA LYS A 61 9.49 42.82 40.62
C LYS A 61 8.30 42.19 39.90
N ALA A 62 7.20 42.93 39.75
CA ALA A 62 6.02 42.48 39.03
C ALA A 62 6.32 42.23 37.54
N ALA A 63 7.08 43.13 36.90
CA ALA A 63 7.51 42.99 35.51
C ALA A 63 8.41 41.76 35.30
N CYS A 64 9.39 41.54 36.18
CA CYS A 64 10.25 40.35 36.11
C CYS A 64 9.46 39.05 36.31
N ALA A 65 8.51 39.03 37.26
CA ALA A 65 7.66 37.86 37.49
C ALA A 65 6.78 37.53 36.28
N PHE A 66 6.15 38.56 35.69
CA PHE A 66 5.34 38.42 34.48
C PHE A 66 6.15 37.83 33.31
N LEU A 67 7.31 38.42 33.01
CA LEU A 67 8.18 37.93 31.93
C LEU A 67 8.65 36.50 32.18
N SER A 68 8.98 36.15 33.42
CA SER A 68 9.40 34.80 33.76
C SER A 68 8.28 33.78 33.51
N THR A 69 7.02 34.11 33.84
CA THR A 69 5.86 33.26 33.53
C THR A 69 5.67 33.10 32.02
N CYS A 70 5.65 34.20 31.27
CA CYS A 70 5.46 34.16 29.81
C CYS A 70 6.52 33.31 29.11
N VAL A 71 7.79 33.45 29.49
CA VAL A 71 8.88 32.69 28.88
C VAL A 71 8.80 31.20 29.24
N ASN A 72 8.50 30.86 30.50
CA ASN A 72 8.32 29.47 30.91
C ASN A 72 7.14 28.80 30.19
N ASP A 73 6.03 29.51 30.00
CA ASP A 73 4.87 28.98 29.29
C ASP A 73 5.17 28.80 27.79
N ALA A 74 5.94 29.71 27.19
CA ALA A 74 6.43 29.56 25.82
C ALA A 74 7.41 28.39 25.67
N GLU A 75 8.35 28.20 26.60
CA GLU A 75 9.27 27.04 26.62
C GLU A 75 8.49 25.72 26.76
N LYS A 76 7.47 25.66 27.62
CA LYS A 76 6.60 24.47 27.76
C LYS A 76 5.78 24.22 26.50
N ALA A 77 5.20 25.25 25.90
CA ALA A 77 4.43 25.13 24.66
C ALA A 77 5.31 24.61 23.52
N LEU A 78 6.55 25.09 23.44
CA LEU A 78 7.54 24.64 22.46
C LEU A 78 8.00 23.20 22.72
N ALA A 79 8.28 22.83 23.98
CA ALA A 79 8.61 21.46 24.35
C ALA A 79 7.45 20.47 24.06
N ASN A 80 6.20 20.90 24.29
CA ASN A 80 5.02 20.12 23.95
C ASN A 80 4.83 20.02 22.43
N ALA A 81 5.14 21.07 21.67
CA ALA A 81 5.14 21.05 20.20
C ALA A 81 6.22 20.12 19.65
N GLU A 82 7.44 20.16 20.19
CA GLU A 82 8.55 19.26 19.81
C GLU A 82 8.24 17.79 20.16
N GLN A 83 7.54 17.52 21.27
CA GLN A 83 7.04 16.18 21.60
C GLN A 83 5.88 15.75 20.69
N GLY A 84 5.00 16.69 20.31
CA GLY A 84 3.92 16.47 19.34
C GLY A 84 4.44 16.16 17.94
N GLU A 85 5.50 16.85 17.48
CA GLU A 85 6.19 16.56 16.21
C GLU A 85 6.89 15.21 16.24
N LYS A 86 7.58 14.85 17.33
CA LYS A 86 8.16 13.50 17.50
C LYS A 86 7.12 12.39 17.52
N HIS A 87 5.91 12.67 18.02
CA HIS A 87 4.79 11.72 17.95
C HIS A 87 4.19 11.64 16.54
N LEU A 88 4.23 12.73 15.76
CA LEU A 88 3.80 12.75 14.36
C LEU A 88 4.79 12.05 13.42
N ASP A 89 6.09 12.15 13.69
CA ASP A 89 7.17 11.45 12.97
C ASP A 89 7.14 9.92 13.18
N LEU A 90 6.59 9.44 14.30
CA LEU A 90 6.37 8.01 14.55
C LEU A 90 5.11 7.46 13.84
N VAL A 91 4.21 8.34 13.40
CA VAL A 91 2.92 7.95 12.79
C VAL A 91 2.93 8.13 11.26
N ASN A 92 3.80 8.99 10.72
CA ASN A 92 3.92 9.23 9.28
C ASN A 92 5.30 8.80 8.76
N HIS A 93 5.52 7.49 8.63
CA HIS A 93 6.56 6.99 7.75
C HIS A 93 6.08 7.17 6.29
N GLU A 94 6.33 8.34 5.70
CA GLU A 94 6.35 8.49 4.25
C GLU A 94 7.46 7.56 3.72
N PRO A 95 7.15 6.49 2.97
CA PRO A 95 8.18 5.57 2.51
C PRO A 95 9.05 6.31 1.50
N GLN A 96 10.32 6.57 1.84
CA GLN A 96 11.32 7.19 0.96
C GLN A 96 11.78 6.27 -0.19
N GLY A 97 10.99 5.25 -0.54
CA GLY A 97 11.28 4.30 -1.62
C GLY A 97 10.40 4.47 -2.85
N GLN A 98 10.73 3.74 -3.90
CA GLN A 98 10.01 3.80 -5.17
C GLN A 98 8.67 3.06 -5.09
N LEU A 99 7.67 3.56 -5.81
CA LEU A 99 6.43 2.84 -6.05
C LEU A 99 6.63 1.88 -7.23
N ILE A 100 6.57 0.58 -6.96
CA ILE A 100 6.82 -0.49 -7.94
C ILE A 100 5.53 -1.25 -8.21
N GLY A 101 5.07 -1.28 -9.45
CA GLY A 101 3.83 -1.94 -9.83
C GLY A 101 4.01 -3.42 -10.10
N PHE A 102 2.99 -4.21 -9.78
CA PHE A 102 2.87 -5.59 -10.23
C PHE A 102 1.51 -5.85 -10.87
N ALA A 103 1.52 -6.40 -12.09
CA ALA A 103 0.31 -6.80 -12.80
C ALA A 103 0.37 -8.29 -13.15
N ARG A 104 -0.76 -8.98 -12.93
CA ARG A 104 -0.84 -10.42 -13.16
C ARG A 104 -1.32 -10.72 -14.57
N VAL A 105 -0.59 -11.56 -15.28
CA VAL A 105 -0.97 -12.02 -16.62
C VAL A 105 -2.21 -12.88 -16.51
N SER A 106 -3.30 -12.42 -17.10
CA SER A 106 -4.54 -13.18 -17.26
C SER A 106 -4.58 -13.81 -18.66
N THR A 107 -5.41 -14.84 -18.85
CA THR A 107 -5.71 -15.43 -20.17
C THR A 107 -6.54 -14.50 -21.07
N LYS A 108 -6.93 -13.33 -20.59
CA LYS A 108 -7.60 -12.27 -21.35
C LYS A 108 -6.74 -11.00 -21.36
N GLY A 109 -6.30 -10.55 -22.54
CA GLY A 109 -5.44 -9.38 -22.70
C GLY A 109 -6.02 -8.08 -22.13
N GLN A 110 -7.33 -7.85 -22.28
CA GLN A 110 -8.01 -6.64 -21.82
C GLN A 110 -7.86 -6.37 -20.31
N ASP A 111 -7.93 -7.42 -19.47
CA ASP A 111 -7.77 -7.27 -18.01
C ASP A 111 -6.33 -6.92 -17.62
N LEU A 112 -5.33 -7.22 -18.47
CA LEU A 112 -3.95 -6.87 -18.21
C LEU A 112 -3.67 -5.39 -18.54
N ASP A 113 -4.16 -4.93 -19.69
CA ASP A 113 -3.96 -3.54 -20.13
C ASP A 113 -4.60 -2.56 -19.13
N ASP A 114 -5.80 -2.87 -18.63
CA ASP A 114 -6.47 -2.09 -17.59
C ASP A 114 -5.66 -2.03 -16.28
N GLN A 115 -4.98 -3.12 -15.91
CA GLN A 115 -4.11 -3.14 -14.72
C GLN A 115 -2.88 -2.26 -14.91
N LEU A 116 -2.21 -2.38 -16.06
CA LEU A 116 -1.01 -1.59 -16.38
C LEU A 116 -1.33 -0.10 -16.37
N HIS A 117 -2.42 0.30 -17.03
CA HIS A 117 -2.86 1.70 -17.06
C HIS A 117 -3.14 2.26 -15.66
N LYS A 118 -3.81 1.48 -14.78
CA LYS A 118 -4.04 1.89 -13.38
C LYS A 118 -2.74 2.06 -12.58
N LEU A 119 -1.76 1.19 -12.80
CA LEU A 119 -0.45 1.26 -12.12
C LEU A 119 0.38 2.45 -12.63
N GLU A 120 0.33 2.75 -13.92
CA GLU A 120 0.94 3.92 -14.51
C GLU A 120 0.34 5.21 -13.96
N LEU A 121 -1.00 5.31 -13.90
CA LEU A 121 -1.70 6.45 -13.29
C LEU A 121 -1.37 6.63 -11.81
N ALA A 122 -1.09 5.55 -11.09
CA ALA A 122 -0.67 5.60 -9.69
C ALA A 122 0.78 6.10 -9.51
N GLY A 123 1.54 6.30 -10.60
CA GLY A 123 2.92 6.77 -10.54
C GLY A 123 3.95 5.67 -10.30
N CYS A 124 3.66 4.42 -10.66
CA CYS A 124 4.62 3.33 -10.51
C CYS A 124 5.86 3.57 -11.40
N SER A 125 7.04 3.60 -10.80
CA SER A 125 8.32 3.84 -11.50
C SER A 125 8.72 2.69 -12.42
N LYS A 126 8.34 1.46 -12.04
CA LYS A 126 8.54 0.25 -12.83
C LYS A 126 7.37 -0.69 -12.58
N VAL A 127 6.88 -1.35 -13.63
CA VAL A 127 5.81 -2.34 -13.52
C VAL A 127 6.31 -3.70 -13.98
N PHE A 128 6.18 -4.71 -13.13
CA PHE A 128 6.46 -6.10 -13.45
C PHE A 128 5.19 -6.79 -13.92
N SER A 129 5.24 -7.37 -15.13
CA SER A 129 4.16 -8.19 -15.67
C SER A 129 4.75 -9.26 -16.60
N GLY A 130 4.18 -10.46 -16.57
CA GLY A 130 4.63 -11.55 -17.43
C GLY A 130 4.10 -11.44 -18.87
N LYS A 131 4.76 -12.08 -19.85
CA LYS A 131 4.21 -12.24 -21.20
C LYS A 131 3.23 -13.42 -21.26
N HIS A 132 2.18 -13.26 -22.07
CA HIS A 132 1.05 -14.18 -22.25
C HIS A 132 1.43 -15.52 -22.92
N SER A 133 2.25 -16.34 -22.26
CA SER A 133 2.53 -17.71 -22.67
C SER A 133 2.10 -18.69 -21.58
N GLY A 134 0.78 -18.75 -21.34
CA GLY A 134 0.02 -19.90 -20.85
C GLY A 134 0.46 -20.69 -19.61
N LYS A 135 1.54 -20.34 -18.92
CA LYS A 135 2.15 -21.14 -17.85
C LYS A 135 2.10 -20.38 -16.54
N ALA A 136 1.73 -21.10 -15.47
CA ALA A 136 1.81 -20.59 -14.09
C ALA A 136 3.21 -20.04 -13.76
N ASP A 137 4.22 -20.57 -14.43
CA ASP A 137 5.64 -20.22 -14.31
C ASP A 137 5.94 -18.74 -14.61
N VAL A 138 5.17 -18.09 -15.49
CA VAL A 138 5.47 -16.71 -15.90
C VAL A 138 5.16 -15.70 -14.78
N ASN A 139 4.02 -15.87 -14.09
CA ASN A 139 3.68 -15.00 -12.96
C ASN A 139 4.63 -15.21 -11.78
N LYS A 140 5.07 -16.46 -11.57
CA LYS A 140 6.05 -16.79 -10.54
C LYS A 140 7.40 -16.12 -10.82
N ALA A 141 7.90 -16.22 -12.06
CA ALA A 141 9.14 -15.58 -12.47
C ALA A 141 9.07 -14.05 -12.35
N ALA A 142 7.95 -13.43 -12.74
CA ALA A 142 7.78 -11.97 -12.62
C ALA A 142 7.73 -11.50 -11.15
N LEU A 143 7.11 -12.28 -10.25
CA LEU A 143 7.14 -12.01 -8.81
C LEU A 143 8.54 -12.17 -8.23
N GLU A 144 9.27 -13.21 -8.64
CA GLU A 144 10.66 -13.42 -8.21
C GLU A 144 11.56 -12.27 -8.67
N GLU A 145 11.40 -11.80 -9.91
CA GLU A 145 12.13 -10.63 -10.44
C GLU A 145 11.79 -9.36 -9.67
N LEU A 146 10.51 -9.15 -9.36
CA LEU A 146 10.08 -8.03 -8.50
C LEU A 146 10.71 -8.13 -7.11
N GLU A 147 10.66 -9.31 -6.46
CA GLU A 147 11.22 -9.54 -5.14
C GLU A 147 12.74 -9.31 -5.09
N GLN A 148 13.45 -9.50 -6.21
CA GLN A 148 14.87 -9.20 -6.34
C GLN A 148 15.16 -7.73 -6.62
N TYR A 149 14.22 -7.03 -7.27
CA TYR A 149 14.37 -5.62 -7.64
C TYR A 149 14.11 -4.67 -6.46
N VAL A 150 13.05 -4.95 -5.70
CA VAL A 150 12.61 -4.08 -4.59
C VAL A 150 13.62 -4.07 -3.45
N ARG A 151 13.71 -2.91 -2.78
CA ARG A 151 14.62 -2.63 -1.68
C ARG A 151 13.87 -2.12 -0.47
N GLU A 152 14.52 -2.13 0.69
CA GLU A 152 13.98 -1.54 1.90
C GLU A 152 13.47 -0.10 1.65
N GLY A 153 12.25 0.19 2.11
CA GLY A 153 11.55 1.45 1.89
C GLY A 153 10.70 1.50 0.62
N ASP A 154 10.88 0.60 -0.35
CA ASP A 154 10.03 0.54 -1.55
C ASP A 154 8.60 0.10 -1.21
N THR A 155 7.65 0.50 -2.07
CA THR A 155 6.26 0.06 -1.97
C THR A 155 5.83 -0.64 -3.24
N VAL A 156 5.35 -1.88 -3.09
CA VAL A 156 4.76 -2.68 -4.16
C VAL A 156 3.28 -2.33 -4.32
N ALA A 157 2.93 -1.73 -5.45
CA ALA A 157 1.56 -1.41 -5.81
C ALA A 157 0.93 -2.53 -6.65
N VAL A 158 -0.29 -2.92 -6.29
CA VAL A 158 -1.16 -3.78 -7.11
C VAL A 158 -2.55 -3.19 -7.20
N THR A 159 -3.31 -3.53 -8.25
CA THR A 159 -4.72 -3.10 -8.32
C THR A 159 -5.56 -3.72 -7.20
N LYS A 160 -5.40 -5.04 -7.00
CA LYS A 160 -6.08 -5.86 -5.97
C LYS A 160 -5.13 -6.94 -5.42
N LEU A 161 -5.39 -7.42 -4.20
CA LEU A 161 -4.57 -8.46 -3.56
C LEU A 161 -4.55 -9.81 -4.30
N ASP A 162 -5.64 -10.18 -4.98
CA ASP A 162 -5.69 -11.42 -5.77
C ASP A 162 -4.74 -11.40 -6.98
N ARG A 163 -4.16 -10.24 -7.30
CA ARG A 163 -3.13 -10.14 -8.34
C ARG A 163 -1.79 -10.68 -7.87
N LEU A 164 -1.50 -10.69 -6.58
CA LEU A 164 -0.23 -11.16 -6.01
C LEU A 164 -0.08 -12.69 -5.97
N GLY A 165 -1.16 -13.45 -6.11
CA GLY A 165 -1.11 -14.92 -5.94
C GLY A 165 -2.38 -15.63 -6.40
N ARG A 166 -2.34 -16.97 -6.43
CA ARG A 166 -3.52 -17.79 -6.77
C ARG A 166 -4.29 -18.30 -5.55
N SER A 167 -3.68 -18.27 -4.37
CA SER A 167 -4.30 -18.61 -3.10
C SER A 167 -3.99 -17.54 -2.07
N THR A 168 -4.85 -17.41 -1.06
CA THR A 168 -4.63 -16.52 0.09
C THR A 168 -3.31 -16.80 0.78
N SER A 169 -2.98 -18.09 0.99
CA SER A 169 -1.71 -18.49 1.57
C SER A 169 -0.49 -17.97 0.81
N GLN A 170 -0.52 -18.03 -0.54
CA GLN A 170 0.57 -17.51 -1.36
C GLN A 170 0.73 -15.99 -1.20
N VAL A 171 -0.39 -15.25 -1.15
CA VAL A 171 -0.36 -13.80 -0.97
C VAL A 171 0.16 -13.43 0.42
N ILE A 172 -0.32 -14.09 1.48
CA ILE A 172 0.16 -13.84 2.86
C ILE A 172 1.67 -14.08 2.94
N THR A 173 2.15 -15.23 2.47
CA THR A 173 3.58 -15.54 2.50
C THR A 173 4.39 -14.53 1.68
N LEU A 174 3.89 -14.06 0.54
CA LEU A 174 4.58 -13.03 -0.23
C LEU A 174 4.65 -11.70 0.52
N ILE A 175 3.54 -11.25 1.11
CA ILE A 175 3.53 -10.01 1.91
C ILE A 175 4.51 -10.13 3.08
N GLU A 176 4.55 -11.25 3.78
CA GLU A 176 5.49 -11.47 4.89
C GLU A 176 6.95 -11.47 4.42
N ARG A 177 7.25 -12.02 3.23
CA ARG A 177 8.59 -11.94 2.62
C ARG A 177 8.98 -10.53 2.20
N LEU A 178 8.03 -9.73 1.71
CA LEU A 178 8.28 -8.33 1.35
C LEU A 178 8.50 -7.48 2.61
N GLN A 179 7.64 -7.64 3.62
CA GLN A 179 7.77 -6.95 4.90
C GLN A 179 9.08 -7.29 5.62
N SER A 180 9.55 -8.54 5.56
CA SER A 180 10.85 -8.90 6.15
C SER A 180 12.04 -8.26 5.45
N LYS A 181 11.87 -7.76 4.21
CA LYS A 181 12.83 -6.92 3.49
C LYS A 181 12.61 -5.42 3.72
N GLY A 182 11.68 -5.03 4.57
CA GLY A 182 11.28 -3.63 4.76
C GLY A 182 10.53 -3.03 3.56
N VAL A 183 9.91 -3.87 2.73
CA VAL A 183 9.11 -3.47 1.56
C VAL A 183 7.63 -3.48 1.93
N HIS A 184 6.90 -2.45 1.53
CA HIS A 184 5.47 -2.33 1.78
C HIS A 184 4.64 -2.80 0.58
N VAL A 185 3.38 -3.11 0.82
CA VAL A 185 2.41 -3.50 -0.20
C VAL A 185 1.21 -2.57 -0.12
N LYS A 186 0.81 -2.04 -1.27
CA LYS A 186 -0.34 -1.14 -1.40
C LYS A 186 -1.27 -1.63 -2.49
N THR A 187 -2.58 -1.56 -2.22
CA THR A 187 -3.62 -1.81 -3.22
C THR A 187 -4.22 -0.49 -3.71
N LEU A 188 -4.50 -0.40 -5.00
CA LEU A 188 -5.12 0.80 -5.58
C LEU A 188 -6.63 0.84 -5.35
N GLU A 189 -7.31 -0.31 -5.37
CA GLU A 189 -8.78 -0.36 -5.28
C GLU A 189 -9.31 -0.68 -3.87
N GLN A 190 -8.56 -1.46 -3.08
CA GLN A 190 -9.04 -1.97 -1.79
C GLN A 190 -8.60 -1.10 -0.60
N GLY A 191 -7.78 -0.07 -0.83
CA GLY A 191 -7.29 0.83 0.23
C GLY A 191 -6.35 0.17 1.25
N ILE A 192 -5.87 -1.03 0.96
CA ILE A 192 -4.91 -1.76 1.80
C ILE A 192 -3.53 -1.16 1.60
N ASP A 193 -2.86 -0.85 2.72
CA ASP A 193 -1.51 -0.33 2.76
C ASP A 193 -0.80 -0.96 3.96
N THR A 194 0.30 -1.66 3.70
CA THR A 194 1.10 -2.34 4.74
C THR A 194 2.29 -1.52 5.23
N SER A 195 2.37 -0.22 4.90
CA SER A 195 3.32 0.72 5.50
C SER A 195 3.10 0.89 7.00
N LYS A 196 1.84 0.76 7.44
CA LYS A 196 1.46 0.75 8.84
C LYS A 196 1.85 -0.60 9.47
N GLN A 197 2.92 -0.58 10.27
CA GLN A 197 3.47 -1.77 10.93
C GLN A 197 2.79 -2.11 12.26
N ASP A 198 1.49 -1.82 12.43
CA ASP A 198 0.75 -2.15 13.64
C ASP A 198 -0.05 -3.45 13.49
N ALA A 199 -0.27 -4.15 14.61
CA ALA A 199 -0.95 -5.44 14.63
C ALA A 199 -2.38 -5.38 14.06
N MET A 200 -3.04 -4.22 14.14
CA MET A 200 -4.37 -4.00 13.57
C MET A 200 -4.32 -3.96 12.04
N SER A 201 -3.34 -3.29 11.44
CA SER A 201 -3.15 -3.32 9.98
C SER A 201 -2.86 -4.74 9.48
N LYS A 202 -2.08 -5.52 10.24
CA LYS A 202 -1.86 -6.95 9.95
C LYS A 202 -3.14 -7.78 9.96
N ALA A 203 -3.94 -7.65 11.00
CA ALA A 203 -5.24 -8.33 11.09
C ALA A 203 -6.20 -7.89 9.98
N PHE A 204 -6.19 -6.60 9.62
CA PHE A 204 -7.09 -6.03 8.62
C PHE A 204 -6.85 -6.59 7.22
N TYR A 205 -5.60 -6.60 6.73
CA TYR A 205 -5.35 -7.16 5.39
C TYR A 205 -5.57 -8.67 5.35
N GLN A 206 -5.27 -9.40 6.44
CA GLN A 206 -5.56 -10.84 6.53
C GLN A 206 -7.07 -11.10 6.42
N MET A 207 -7.89 -10.29 7.10
CA MET A 207 -9.35 -10.36 7.00
C MET A 207 -9.85 -10.08 5.58
N ILE A 208 -9.31 -9.07 4.89
CA ILE A 208 -9.69 -8.79 3.50
C ILE A 208 -9.32 -9.95 2.56
N MET A 209 -8.19 -10.61 2.80
CA MET A 209 -7.85 -11.79 2.00
C MET A 209 -8.85 -12.94 2.19
N VAL A 210 -9.34 -13.15 3.41
CA VAL A 210 -10.40 -14.14 3.68
C VAL A 210 -11.66 -13.79 2.89
N PHE A 211 -12.06 -12.52 2.86
CA PHE A 211 -13.21 -12.08 2.06
C PHE A 211 -12.99 -12.26 0.55
N ALA A 212 -11.80 -11.94 0.05
CA ALA A 212 -11.47 -12.12 -1.37
C ALA A 212 -11.50 -13.59 -1.79
N GLU A 213 -11.02 -14.50 -0.93
CA GLU A 213 -11.10 -15.94 -1.17
C GLU A 213 -12.54 -16.46 -1.14
N MET A 214 -13.33 -15.99 -0.16
CA MET A 214 -14.75 -16.33 -0.06
C MET A 214 -15.54 -15.85 -1.30
N GLU A 215 -15.31 -14.62 -1.76
CA GLU A 215 -15.95 -14.09 -2.97
C GLU A 215 -15.62 -14.96 -4.19
N ARG A 216 -14.35 -15.29 -4.37
CA ARG A 216 -13.92 -16.17 -5.47
C ARG A 216 -14.56 -17.55 -5.38
N ALA A 217 -14.58 -18.15 -4.19
CA ALA A 217 -15.21 -19.45 -3.97
C ALA A 217 -16.71 -19.41 -4.29
N MET A 218 -17.42 -18.33 -3.91
CA MET A 218 -18.83 -18.13 -4.25
C MET A 218 -19.06 -18.00 -5.76
N ILE A 219 -18.20 -17.27 -6.47
CA ILE A 219 -18.27 -17.16 -7.94
C ILE A 219 -18.06 -18.53 -8.59
N GLU A 220 -17.05 -19.29 -8.14
CA GLU A 220 -16.77 -20.63 -8.64
C GLU A 220 -17.94 -21.61 -8.36
N SER A 221 -18.57 -21.52 -7.18
CA SER A 221 -19.77 -22.31 -6.83
C SER A 221 -20.93 -21.99 -7.77
N ARG A 222 -21.29 -20.71 -7.91
CA ARG A 222 -22.39 -20.26 -8.80
C ARG A 222 -22.16 -20.65 -10.25
N MET A 223 -20.92 -20.53 -10.74
CA MET A 223 -20.57 -20.96 -12.09
C MET A 223 -20.72 -22.46 -12.26
N THR A 224 -20.31 -23.25 -11.26
CA THR A 224 -20.42 -24.71 -11.29
C THR A 224 -21.89 -25.15 -11.25
N GLU A 225 -22.69 -24.56 -10.37
CA GLU A 225 -24.14 -24.79 -10.28
C GLU A 225 -24.85 -24.41 -11.58
N GLY A 226 -24.53 -23.24 -12.16
CA GLY A 226 -25.08 -22.79 -13.43
C GLY A 226 -24.74 -23.75 -14.58
N LYS A 227 -23.51 -24.26 -14.63
CA LYS A 227 -23.10 -25.30 -15.58
C LYS A 227 -23.91 -26.59 -15.38
N GLN A 228 -24.06 -27.05 -14.14
CA GLN A 228 -24.85 -28.25 -13.86
C GLN A 228 -26.32 -28.08 -14.22
N ALA A 229 -26.92 -26.92 -13.93
CA ALA A 229 -28.30 -26.62 -14.31
C ALA A 229 -28.47 -26.57 -15.84
N ALA A 230 -27.50 -26.01 -16.57
CA ALA A 230 -27.47 -26.02 -18.02
C ALA A 230 -27.40 -27.44 -18.61
N VAL A 231 -26.67 -28.35 -17.96
CA VAL A 231 -26.63 -29.78 -18.32
C VAL A 231 -27.96 -30.46 -18.01
N ARG A 232 -28.50 -30.29 -16.80
CA ARG A 232 -29.77 -30.92 -16.38
C ARG A 232 -30.96 -30.47 -17.22
N SER A 233 -30.96 -29.21 -17.69
CA SER A 233 -32.00 -28.68 -18.57
C SER A 233 -31.85 -29.09 -20.04
N GLY A 234 -30.81 -29.84 -20.39
CA GLY A 234 -30.55 -30.30 -21.76
C GLY A 234 -30.05 -29.21 -22.73
N LYS A 235 -29.91 -27.95 -22.26
CA LYS A 235 -29.38 -26.83 -23.08
C LYS A 235 -27.92 -27.03 -23.45
N HIS A 236 -27.18 -27.77 -22.63
CA HIS A 236 -25.76 -28.03 -22.80
C HIS A 236 -25.44 -29.49 -22.48
N THR A 237 -24.46 -30.08 -23.14
CA THR A 237 -23.87 -31.37 -22.75
C THR A 237 -22.80 -31.17 -21.68
N GLU A 238 -22.48 -32.21 -20.90
CA GLU A 238 -21.35 -32.16 -19.96
C GLU A 238 -20.04 -31.73 -20.61
N GLN A 239 -19.82 -32.12 -21.86
CA GLN A 239 -18.65 -31.72 -22.62
C GLN A 239 -18.68 -30.23 -22.98
N SER A 240 -19.85 -29.68 -23.31
CA SER A 240 -19.97 -28.28 -23.71
C SER A 240 -19.78 -27.29 -22.54
N VAL A 241 -20.15 -27.65 -21.30
CA VAL A 241 -19.93 -26.81 -20.11
C VAL A 241 -18.49 -26.83 -19.58
N LYS A 242 -17.70 -27.85 -19.94
CA LYS A 242 -16.24 -27.89 -19.66
C LYS A 242 -15.48 -26.82 -20.45
N GLY A 243 -16.08 -26.29 -21.52
CA GLY A 243 -15.46 -25.29 -22.40
C GLY A 243 -14.41 -25.89 -23.35
N GLY A 244 -13.82 -25.04 -24.19
CA GLY A 244 -12.83 -25.45 -25.19
C GLY A 244 -13.40 -25.62 -26.60
N ARG A 245 -12.51 -25.89 -27.57
CA ARG A 245 -12.91 -26.08 -28.97
C ARG A 245 -13.75 -27.36 -29.09
N PRO A 246 -14.96 -27.31 -29.67
CA PRO A 246 -15.79 -28.49 -29.84
C PRO A 246 -15.06 -29.59 -30.62
N LYS A 247 -15.38 -30.85 -30.33
CA LYS A 247 -14.88 -31.98 -31.12
C LYS A 247 -15.33 -31.80 -32.56
N ASN A 248 -14.42 -32.00 -33.51
CA ASN A 248 -14.72 -31.92 -34.94
C ASN A 248 -15.14 -33.28 -35.53
N TYR A 249 -15.50 -34.24 -34.68
CA TYR A 249 -15.94 -35.59 -35.04
C TYR A 249 -17.09 -36.01 -34.13
N THR A 250 -17.98 -36.87 -34.66
CA THR A 250 -19.08 -37.47 -33.91
C THR A 250 -18.63 -38.70 -33.11
N GLU A 251 -19.46 -39.18 -32.17
CA GLU A 251 -19.16 -40.41 -31.44
C GLU A 251 -19.11 -41.65 -32.36
N ALA A 252 -19.95 -41.68 -33.40
CA ALA A 252 -19.94 -42.75 -34.40
C ALA A 252 -18.61 -42.79 -35.15
N GLN A 253 -18.13 -41.61 -35.58
CA GLN A 253 -16.83 -41.45 -36.20
C GLN A 253 -15.66 -41.84 -35.27
N ALA A 254 -15.77 -41.54 -33.97
CA ALA A 254 -14.77 -41.96 -33.00
C ALA A 254 -14.71 -43.49 -32.85
N LYS A 255 -15.87 -44.16 -32.79
CA LYS A 255 -15.95 -45.63 -32.74
C LYS A 255 -15.37 -46.27 -34.00
N GLU A 256 -15.73 -45.75 -35.17
CA GLU A 256 -15.19 -46.21 -36.46
C GLU A 256 -13.65 -46.10 -36.49
N VAL A 257 -13.09 -44.98 -36.02
CA VAL A 257 -11.64 -44.80 -35.90
C VAL A 257 -11.01 -45.84 -34.97
N LEU A 258 -11.62 -46.11 -33.79
CA LEU A 258 -11.11 -47.10 -32.85
C LEU A 258 -11.13 -48.52 -33.43
N GLU A 259 -12.21 -48.90 -34.12
CA GLU A 259 -12.31 -50.20 -34.79
C GLU A 259 -11.26 -50.37 -35.90
N LEU A 260 -11.00 -49.31 -36.67
CA LEU A 260 -9.97 -49.33 -37.72
C LEU A 260 -8.55 -49.40 -37.13
N LEU A 261 -8.32 -48.75 -35.98
CA LEU A 261 -7.07 -48.86 -35.23
C LEU A 261 -6.85 -50.29 -34.70
N ASP A 262 -7.89 -50.92 -34.15
CA ASP A 262 -7.83 -52.31 -33.66
C ASP A 262 -7.59 -53.32 -34.79
N LYS A 263 -8.11 -53.04 -35.99
CA LYS A 263 -7.81 -53.80 -37.22
C LYS A 263 -6.40 -53.55 -37.77
N GLY A 264 -5.59 -52.73 -37.09
CA GLY A 264 -4.20 -52.45 -37.47
C GLY A 264 -4.03 -51.52 -38.67
N GLN A 265 -5.06 -50.76 -39.06
CA GLN A 265 -4.92 -49.80 -40.16
C GLN A 265 -3.98 -48.64 -39.81
N SER A 266 -3.25 -48.16 -40.82
CA SER A 266 -2.38 -47.00 -40.67
C SER A 266 -3.18 -45.72 -40.41
N ILE A 267 -2.67 -44.83 -39.56
CA ILE A 267 -3.29 -43.52 -39.24
C ILE A 267 -3.60 -42.71 -40.51
N LEU A 268 -2.74 -42.80 -41.53
CA LEU A 268 -2.96 -42.15 -42.81
C LEU A 268 -4.14 -42.75 -43.58
N GLY A 269 -4.28 -44.08 -43.57
CA GLY A 269 -5.42 -44.78 -44.17
C GLY A 269 -6.73 -44.40 -43.49
N ILE A 270 -6.75 -44.39 -42.15
CA ILE A 270 -7.92 -44.01 -41.35
C ILE A 270 -8.30 -42.55 -41.63
N SER A 271 -7.33 -41.64 -41.71
CA SER A 271 -7.58 -40.23 -42.02
C SER A 271 -8.22 -40.03 -43.39
N LYS A 272 -7.78 -40.78 -44.41
CA LYS A 272 -8.37 -40.74 -45.76
C LYS A 272 -9.77 -41.35 -45.80
N ALA A 273 -10.00 -42.45 -45.07
CA ALA A 273 -11.28 -43.15 -45.04
C ALA A 273 -12.36 -42.37 -44.29
N THR A 274 -12.02 -41.78 -43.14
CA THR A 274 -12.97 -41.13 -42.23
C THR A 274 -13.08 -39.61 -42.43
N GLY A 275 -12.15 -39.01 -43.19
CA GLY A 275 -12.05 -37.56 -43.37
C GLY A 275 -11.54 -36.81 -42.12
N ILE A 276 -11.16 -37.53 -41.06
CA ILE A 276 -10.71 -36.95 -39.79
C ILE A 276 -9.22 -36.64 -39.87
N SER A 277 -8.82 -35.48 -39.35
CA SER A 277 -7.41 -35.09 -39.31
C SER A 277 -6.58 -36.09 -38.48
N ARG A 278 -5.32 -36.32 -38.87
CA ARG A 278 -4.41 -37.21 -38.13
C ARG A 278 -4.33 -36.82 -36.65
N GLN A 279 -4.33 -35.52 -36.34
CA GLN A 279 -4.29 -35.01 -34.96
C GLN A 279 -5.53 -35.40 -34.14
N SER A 280 -6.73 -35.34 -34.75
CA SER A 280 -7.96 -35.81 -34.12
C SER A 280 -7.95 -37.33 -33.94
N ILE A 281 -7.38 -38.10 -34.87
CA ILE A 281 -7.22 -39.56 -34.72
C ILE A 281 -6.28 -39.90 -33.55
N TYR A 282 -5.15 -39.19 -33.41
CA TYR A 282 -4.28 -39.36 -32.25
C TYR A 282 -4.99 -39.00 -30.94
N ARG A 283 -5.82 -37.96 -30.91
CA ARG A 283 -6.65 -37.64 -29.73
C ARG A 283 -7.65 -38.75 -29.39
N ILE A 284 -8.32 -39.31 -30.39
CA ILE A 284 -9.24 -40.45 -30.22
C ILE A 284 -8.47 -41.67 -29.67
N LYS A 285 -7.30 -41.98 -30.24
CA LYS A 285 -6.43 -43.07 -29.77
C LYS A 285 -5.97 -42.89 -28.32
N ASP A 286 -5.60 -41.66 -27.95
CA ASP A 286 -5.11 -41.31 -26.61
C ASP A 286 -6.24 -41.12 -25.58
N GLY A 287 -7.51 -41.26 -25.99
CA GLY A 287 -8.69 -41.05 -25.13
C GLY A 287 -8.91 -39.59 -24.69
N LYS A 288 -8.39 -38.61 -25.44
CA LYS A 288 -8.44 -37.17 -25.12
C LYS A 288 -9.54 -36.40 -25.85
#